data_AF-A0A7W0NP40-F1
#
_entry.id   AF-A0A7W0NP40-F1
#
_cell.length_a   1.000
_cell.length_b   1.000
_cell.length_c   1.000
_cell.angle_alpha   90.00
_cell.angle_beta   90.00
_cell.angle_gamma   90.00
#
_symmetry.space_group_name_H-M   'P 1'
#
loop_
_entity.id
_entity.type
_entity.pdbx_description
1 polymer ?
#
loop_
_entity_poly.entity_id
_entity_poly.type
_entity_poly.pdbx_seq_one_letter_code
_entity_poly.pdbx_strand_id
1 'polypeptide(L)'
;MEDDPPFEDEAPLDEDERVALQQDLIDVEVLKEVLRPKGIKGAVFYCPDCEEDHYLSWDLLAGNLKELLDAGESPVHEPAFDPDPDQYVSWDYARGFLDGYESFEQEELSDVTLRLAQELRDRGWSAPEVVGVLDALGLELSSPDDPPPAAAR
;
A
#
# COMPACT_ATOMS: atom_id res chain seq x y z
N MET A 1 40.05 -9.93 22.78
CA MET A 1 39.74 -9.62 21.39
C MET A 1 38.72 -10.66 21.01
N GLU A 2 37.46 -10.36 21.31
CA GLU A 2 36.35 -11.15 20.80
C GLU A 2 36.37 -11.01 19.28
N ASP A 3 36.37 -12.15 18.59
CA ASP A 3 36.16 -12.24 17.16
C ASP A 3 34.83 -11.57 16.84
N ASP A 4 34.89 -10.38 16.24
CA ASP A 4 33.75 -9.76 15.58
C ASP A 4 33.33 -10.73 14.47
N PRO A 5 32.07 -11.21 14.42
CA PRO A 5 31.63 -12.04 13.31
C PRO A 5 31.84 -11.26 12.00
N PRO A 6 32.28 -11.93 10.92
CA PRO A 6 32.43 -11.25 9.63
C PRO A 6 31.10 -10.60 9.25
N PHE A 7 31.15 -9.37 8.73
CA PHE A 7 30.02 -8.69 8.09
C PHE A 7 29.32 -9.72 7.19
N GLU A 8 28.07 -10.05 7.51
CA GLU A 8 27.25 -10.89 6.64
C GLU A 8 27.10 -10.12 5.33
N ASP A 9 27.80 -10.55 4.28
CA ASP A 9 27.56 -10.06 2.92
C ASP A 9 26.04 -10.15 2.67
N GLU A 10 25.39 -9.04 2.32
CA GLU A 10 23.95 -8.95 2.06
C GLU A 10 23.53 -10.11 1.16
N ALA A 11 22.82 -11.07 1.75
CA ALA A 11 22.33 -12.22 0.99
C ALA A 11 21.35 -11.71 -0.07
N PRO A 12 21.35 -12.28 -1.29
CA PRO A 12 20.36 -11.90 -2.30
C PRO A 12 18.95 -12.12 -1.75
N LEU A 13 18.06 -11.17 -2.05
CA LEU A 13 16.65 -11.20 -1.64
C LEU A 13 16.03 -12.57 -1.93
N ASP A 14 15.38 -13.15 -0.94
CA ASP A 14 14.57 -14.35 -1.13
C ASP A 14 13.23 -14.01 -1.82
N GLU A 15 12.46 -15.04 -2.19
CA GLU A 15 11.21 -14.84 -2.92
C GLU A 15 10.14 -14.14 -2.06
N ASP A 16 10.08 -14.43 -0.76
CA ASP A 16 9.09 -13.84 0.14
C ASP A 16 9.40 -12.36 0.37
N GLU A 17 10.67 -12.01 0.58
CA GLU A 17 11.16 -10.62 0.66
C GLU A 17 10.85 -9.85 -0.62
N ARG A 18 11.05 -10.48 -1.78
CA ARG A 18 10.80 -9.86 -3.08
C ARG A 18 9.31 -9.61 -3.30
N VAL A 19 8.44 -10.52 -2.87
CA VAL A 19 6.97 -10.32 -2.89
C VAL A 19 6.57 -9.19 -1.96
N ALA A 20 7.11 -9.13 -0.74
CA ALA A 20 6.81 -8.07 0.21
C ALA A 20 7.21 -6.68 -0.33
N LEU A 21 8.41 -6.56 -0.92
CA LEU A 21 8.87 -5.31 -1.51
C LEU A 21 8.05 -4.88 -2.73
N GLN A 22 7.54 -5.83 -3.51
CA GLN A 22 6.62 -5.54 -4.61
C GLN A 22 5.28 -5.00 -4.09
N GLN A 23 4.78 -5.57 -2.99
CA GLN A 23 3.58 -5.07 -2.33
C GLN A 23 3.80 -3.65 -1.76
N ASP A 24 4.90 -3.42 -1.05
CA ASP A 24 5.26 -2.08 -0.55
C ASP A 24 5.32 -1.05 -1.69
N LEU A 25 5.83 -1.45 -2.87
CA LEU A 25 5.88 -0.56 -4.03
C LEU A 25 4.47 -0.19 -4.54
N ILE A 26 3.53 -1.14 -4.54
CA ILE A 26 2.12 -0.88 -4.87
C ILE A 26 1.51 0.06 -3.85
N ASP A 27 1.70 -0.22 -2.57
CA ASP A 27 1.19 0.55 -1.44
C ASP A 27 1.65 2.01 -1.51
N VAL A 28 2.94 2.25 -1.81
CA VAL A 28 3.50 3.60 -1.96
C VAL A 28 2.81 4.40 -3.06
N GLU A 29 2.49 3.78 -4.20
CA GLU A 29 1.79 4.47 -5.28
C GLU A 29 0.34 4.80 -4.91
N VAL A 30 -0.36 3.90 -4.19
CA VAL A 30 -1.72 4.19 -3.68
C VAL A 30 -1.67 5.31 -2.64
N LEU A 31 -0.76 5.21 -1.67
CA LEU A 31 -0.54 6.20 -0.61
C LEU A 31 -0.24 7.58 -1.20
N LYS A 32 0.59 7.64 -2.24
CA LYS A 32 0.87 8.88 -2.96
C LYS A 32 -0.40 9.51 -3.52
N GLU A 33 -1.25 8.74 -4.20
CA GLU A 33 -2.48 9.28 -4.79
C GLU A 33 -3.48 9.77 -3.73
N VAL A 34 -3.60 9.08 -2.60
CA VAL A 34 -4.62 9.39 -1.58
C VAL A 34 -4.15 10.40 -0.53
N LEU A 35 -2.85 10.46 -0.22
CA LEU A 35 -2.29 11.34 0.81
C LEU A 35 -1.70 12.64 0.24
N ARG A 36 -1.21 12.66 -1.00
CA ARG A 36 -0.69 13.89 -1.62
C ARG A 36 -1.71 15.04 -1.65
N PRO A 37 -2.99 14.83 -1.98
CA PRO A 37 -4.00 15.89 -1.92
C PRO A 37 -4.22 16.45 -0.50
N LYS A 38 -3.84 15.70 0.54
CA LYS A 38 -3.90 16.10 1.95
C LYS A 38 -2.64 16.85 2.41
N GLY A 39 -1.67 17.07 1.51
CA GLY A 39 -0.42 17.77 1.80
C GLY A 39 0.73 16.87 2.26
N ILE A 40 0.51 15.55 2.38
CA ILE A 40 1.56 14.60 2.80
C ILE A 40 2.35 14.15 1.58
N LYS A 41 3.65 14.41 1.58
CA LYS A 41 4.57 14.21 0.46
C LYS A 41 5.33 12.89 0.52
N GLY A 42 5.34 12.22 1.67
CA GLY A 42 6.18 11.05 1.87
C GLY A 42 6.10 10.46 3.26
N ALA A 43 7.05 9.58 3.54
CA ALA A 43 7.23 8.93 4.84
C ALA A 43 8.56 9.32 5.52
N VAL A 44 8.57 9.25 6.84
CA VAL A 44 9.78 9.42 7.67
C VAL A 44 10.20 8.09 8.28
N PHE A 45 11.51 7.83 8.26
CA PHE A 45 12.14 6.63 8.81
C PHE A 45 13.29 7.05 9.73
N TYR A 46 13.34 6.53 10.95
CA TYR A 46 14.50 6.73 11.81
C TYR A 46 15.62 5.77 11.40
N CYS A 47 16.80 6.30 11.12
CA CYS A 47 17.98 5.50 10.80
C CYS A 47 18.90 5.39 12.04
N PRO A 48 19.10 4.20 12.63
CA PRO A 48 19.97 4.04 13.79
C PRO A 48 21.44 4.35 13.52
N ASP A 49 21.92 4.10 12.29
CA ASP A 49 23.31 4.33 11.91
C ASP A 49 23.63 5.81 11.72
N CYS A 50 22.66 6.59 11.23
CA CYS A 50 22.79 8.04 11.09
C CYS A 50 22.36 8.81 12.35
N GLU A 51 21.63 8.15 13.26
CA GLU A 51 20.98 8.76 14.44
C GLU A 51 20.02 9.91 14.09
N GLU A 52 19.42 9.88 12.89
CA GLU A 52 18.60 10.95 12.33
C GLU A 52 17.36 10.41 11.58
N ASP A 53 16.36 11.28 11.41
CA ASP A 53 15.14 11.00 10.64
C ASP A 53 15.36 11.24 9.15
N HIS A 54 15.08 10.21 8.34
CA HIS A 54 15.14 10.24 6.88
C HIS A 54 13.76 10.49 6.30
N TYR A 55 13.60 11.63 5.63
CA TYR A 55 12.35 12.04 4.99
C TYR A 55 12.37 11.65 3.50
N LEU A 56 11.59 10.62 3.15
CA LEU A 56 11.50 10.10 1.80
C LEU A 56 10.19 10.52 1.16
N SER A 57 10.26 11.33 0.10
CA SER A 57 9.07 11.60 -0.72
C SER A 57 8.54 10.29 -1.32
N TRP A 58 7.25 10.22 -1.65
CA TRP A 58 6.68 9.02 -2.28
C TRP A 58 7.44 8.56 -3.53
N ASP A 59 7.85 9.51 -4.37
CA ASP A 59 8.64 9.22 -5.57
C ASP A 59 10.03 8.65 -5.24
N LEU A 60 10.69 9.19 -4.20
CA LEU A 60 12.00 8.72 -3.74
C LEU A 60 11.89 7.33 -3.12
N LEU A 61 10.89 7.09 -2.26
CA LEU A 61 10.65 5.79 -1.65
C LEU A 61 10.35 4.73 -2.72
N ALA A 62 9.50 5.03 -3.70
CA ALA A 62 9.23 4.14 -4.83
C ALA A 62 10.49 3.85 -5.66
N GLY A 63 11.37 4.84 -5.84
CA GLY A 63 12.67 4.66 -6.48
C GLY A 63 13.57 3.70 -5.71
N ASN A 64 13.71 3.91 -4.40
CA ASN A 64 14.53 3.07 -3.52
C ASN A 64 14.04 1.61 -3.51
N LEU A 65 12.72 1.38 -3.45
CA LEU A 65 12.14 0.04 -3.50
C LEU A 65 12.40 -0.67 -4.84
N LYS A 66 12.31 0.06 -5.96
CA LYS A 66 12.63 -0.47 -7.29
C LYS A 66 14.11 -0.85 -7.41
N GLU A 67 15.00 0.01 -6.93
CA GLU A 67 16.44 -0.27 -6.95
C GLU A 67 16.79 -1.45 -6.06
N LEU A 68 16.20 -1.55 -4.86
CA LEU A 68 16.38 -2.71 -3.98
C LEU A 68 15.89 -4.01 -4.66
N LEU A 69 14.75 -3.98 -5.35
CA LEU A 69 14.23 -5.14 -6.09
C LEU A 69 15.10 -5.56 -7.29
N ASP A 70 15.76 -4.61 -7.94
CA ASP A 70 16.55 -4.85 -9.16
C ASP A 70 18.01 -5.19 -8.86
N ALA A 71 18.62 -4.47 -7.91
CA ALA A 71 20.05 -4.53 -7.59
C ALA A 71 20.36 -5.25 -6.28
N GLY A 72 19.37 -5.47 -5.41
CA GLY A 72 19.55 -6.08 -4.09
C GLY A 72 20.15 -5.13 -3.04
N GLU A 73 20.48 -3.90 -3.43
CA GLU A 73 21.09 -2.89 -2.55
C GLU A 73 20.17 -1.67 -2.47
N SER A 74 19.99 -1.14 -1.25
CA SER A 74 19.29 0.13 -1.09
C SER A 74 20.23 1.29 -1.48
N PRO A 75 19.81 2.22 -2.35
CA PRO A 75 20.66 3.34 -2.69
C PRO A 75 20.97 4.20 -1.46
N VAL A 76 22.26 4.52 -1.31
CA VAL A 76 22.69 5.59 -0.42
C VAL A 76 22.11 6.90 -0.96
N HIS A 77 21.05 7.37 -0.31
CA HIS A 77 20.41 8.62 -0.66
C HIS A 77 20.85 9.72 0.31
N GLU A 78 21.11 10.90 -0.24
CA GLU A 78 21.30 12.08 0.60
C GLU A 78 19.94 12.50 1.20
N PRO A 79 19.90 12.93 2.47
CA PRO A 79 18.68 13.43 3.08
C PRO A 79 18.05 14.56 2.26
N ALA A 80 16.72 14.66 2.29
CA ALA A 80 16.04 15.83 1.74
C ALA A 80 16.62 17.10 2.39
N PHE A 81 16.92 18.13 1.59
CA PHE A 81 17.40 19.40 2.12
C PHE A 81 16.25 20.17 2.77
N ASP A 82 16.32 20.37 4.09
CA ASP A 82 15.34 21.13 4.89
C ASP A 82 13.88 20.64 4.71
N PRO A 83 13.58 19.36 5.02
CA PRO A 83 12.23 18.83 4.88
C PRO A 83 11.32 19.45 5.94
N ASP A 84 10.10 19.82 5.55
CA ASP A 84 9.05 20.23 6.48
C ASP A 84 8.44 18.97 7.14
N PRO A 85 8.69 18.70 8.43
CA PRO A 85 8.27 17.44 9.06
C PRO A 85 6.75 17.22 9.04
N ASP A 86 5.95 18.29 8.99
CA ASP A 86 4.49 18.22 8.94
C ASP A 86 3.97 17.67 7.60
N GLN A 87 4.84 17.53 6.60
CA GLN A 87 4.51 16.98 5.28
C GLN A 87 4.85 15.50 5.15
N TYR A 88 5.31 14.85 6.22
CA TYR A 88 5.69 13.45 6.23
C TYR A 88 5.05 12.73 7.41
N VAL A 89 4.79 11.45 7.23
CA VAL A 89 4.19 10.58 8.25
C VAL A 89 5.06 9.36 8.49
N SER A 90 4.96 8.71 9.64
CA SER A 90 5.66 7.43 9.80
C SER A 90 5.12 6.38 8.83
N TRP A 91 5.97 5.43 8.44
CA TRP A 91 5.53 4.31 7.61
C TRP A 91 4.38 3.51 8.24
N ASP A 92 4.41 3.32 9.56
CA ASP A 92 3.33 2.65 10.28
C ASP A 92 2.00 3.40 10.21
N TYR A 93 2.04 4.74 10.29
CA TYR A 93 0.84 5.53 10.08
C TYR A 93 0.32 5.36 8.65
N ALA A 94 1.22 5.41 7.66
CA ALA A 94 0.84 5.28 6.25
C ALA A 94 0.15 3.92 5.99
N ARG A 95 0.73 2.81 6.46
CA ARG A 95 0.13 1.48 6.34
C ARG A 95 -1.23 1.37 7.05
N GLY A 96 -1.36 1.91 8.26
CA GLY A 96 -2.64 1.94 8.96
C GLY A 96 -3.70 2.79 8.26
N PHE A 97 -3.29 3.89 7.62
CA PHE A 97 -4.18 4.68 6.77
C PHE A 97 -4.63 3.88 5.54
N LEU A 98 -3.71 3.18 4.87
CA LEU A 98 -3.99 2.39 3.68
C LEU A 98 -5.00 1.28 3.98
N ASP A 99 -4.79 0.51 5.06
CA ASP A 99 -5.72 -0.53 5.52
C ASP A 99 -7.14 0.02 5.74
N GLY A 100 -7.25 1.17 6.42
CA GLY A 100 -8.54 1.83 6.63
C GLY A 100 -9.16 2.39 5.35
N TYR A 101 -8.34 2.92 4.44
CA TYR A 101 -8.78 3.43 3.14
C TYR A 101 -9.33 2.31 2.26
N GLU A 102 -8.62 1.19 2.14
CA GLU A 102 -9.04 0.03 1.36
C GLU A 102 -10.29 -0.63 1.93
N SER A 103 -10.37 -0.74 3.26
CA SER A 103 -11.58 -1.24 3.94
C SER A 103 -12.78 -0.36 3.65
N PHE A 104 -12.62 0.97 3.74
CA PHE A 104 -13.68 1.93 3.44
C PHE A 104 -14.12 1.87 1.96
N GLU A 105 -13.17 1.82 1.02
CA GLU A 105 -13.48 1.73 -0.42
C GLU A 105 -14.24 0.43 -0.75
N GLN A 106 -13.85 -0.70 -0.14
CA GLN A 106 -14.54 -1.97 -0.30
C GLN A 106 -15.97 -1.93 0.27
N GLU A 107 -16.16 -1.37 1.46
CA GLU A 107 -17.48 -1.19 2.08
C GLU A 107 -18.39 -0.30 1.23
N GLU A 108 -17.94 0.88 0.79
CA GLU A 108 -18.73 1.79 -0.04
C GLU A 108 -19.07 1.18 -1.39
N LEU A 109 -18.12 0.48 -2.04
CA LEU A 109 -18.37 -0.20 -3.32
C LEU A 109 -19.42 -1.31 -3.15
N SER A 110 -19.36 -2.08 -2.06
CA SER A 110 -20.36 -3.10 -1.73
C SER A 110 -21.74 -2.48 -1.52
N ASP A 111 -21.81 -1.38 -0.78
CA ASP A 111 -23.04 -0.63 -0.52
C ASP A 111 -23.69 -0.11 -1.81
N VAL A 112 -22.88 0.46 -2.70
CA VAL A 112 -23.32 0.91 -4.03
C VAL A 112 -23.80 -0.27 -4.88
N THR A 113 -23.07 -1.38 -4.86
CA THR A 113 -23.41 -2.61 -5.60
C THR A 113 -24.75 -3.19 -5.14
N LEU A 114 -24.99 -3.24 -3.83
CA LEU A 114 -26.25 -3.69 -3.25
C LEU A 114 -27.42 -2.78 -3.65
N ARG A 115 -27.23 -1.46 -3.59
CA ARG A 115 -28.26 -0.48 -4.01
C ARG A 115 -28.60 -0.62 -5.49
N LEU A 116 -27.59 -0.78 -6.35
CA LEU A 116 -27.79 -1.00 -7.78
C LEU A 116 -28.54 -2.32 -8.05
N ALA A 117 -28.14 -3.41 -7.39
CA ALA A 117 -28.81 -4.69 -7.51
C ALA A 117 -30.29 -4.61 -7.11
N GLN A 118 -30.59 -3.89 -6.01
CA GLN A 118 -31.94 -3.68 -5.55
C GLN A 118 -32.78 -2.86 -6.54
N GLU A 119 -32.24 -1.77 -7.06
CA GLU A 119 -32.94 -0.93 -8.05
C GLU A 119 -33.26 -1.69 -9.34
N LEU A 120 -32.35 -2.56 -9.82
CA LEU A 120 -32.60 -3.41 -10.99
C LEU A 120 -33.73 -4.42 -10.73
N ARG A 121 -33.75 -5.04 -9.54
CA ARG A 121 -34.84 -5.96 -9.14
C ARG A 121 -36.18 -5.25 -9.04
N ASP A 122 -36.21 -4.05 -8.48
CA ASP A 122 -37.43 -3.24 -8.35
C ASP A 122 -38.00 -2.82 -9.71
N ARG A 123 -37.15 -2.75 -10.74
CA ARG A 123 -37.53 -2.57 -12.15
C ARG A 123 -37.97 -3.86 -12.85
N GLY A 124 -38.03 -4.98 -12.12
CA GLY A 124 -38.54 -6.26 -12.61
C GLY A 124 -37.50 -7.16 -13.27
N TRP A 125 -36.20 -6.85 -13.13
CA TRP A 125 -35.15 -7.72 -13.66
C TRP A 125 -35.03 -8.99 -12.82
N SER A 126 -34.81 -10.13 -13.47
CA SER A 126 -34.59 -11.41 -12.81
C SER A 126 -33.21 -11.49 -12.16
N ALA A 127 -33.05 -12.35 -11.16
CA ALA A 127 -31.76 -12.50 -10.46
C ALA A 127 -30.58 -12.83 -11.40
N PRO A 128 -30.70 -13.72 -12.41
CA PRO A 128 -29.62 -13.95 -13.36
C PRO A 128 -29.26 -12.73 -14.22
N GLU A 129 -30.24 -11.90 -14.59
CA GLU A 129 -30.00 -10.67 -15.36
C GLU A 129 -29.26 -9.62 -14.53
N VAL A 130 -29.61 -9.48 -13.25
CA VAL A 130 -28.90 -8.58 -12.32
C VAL A 130 -27.45 -9.02 -12.13
N VAL A 131 -27.21 -10.31 -11.86
CA VAL A 131 -25.84 -10.85 -11.73
C VAL A 131 -25.04 -10.59 -13.01
N GLY A 132 -25.61 -10.87 -14.18
CA GLY A 132 -24.92 -10.63 -15.45
C GLY A 132 -24.56 -9.16 -15.70
N VAL A 133 -25.33 -8.21 -15.19
CA VAL A 133 -24.98 -6.77 -15.26
C VAL A 133 -23.87 -6.42 -14.29
N LEU A 134 -23.94 -6.91 -13.06
CA LEU A 134 -22.91 -6.63 -12.04
C LEU A 134 -21.56 -7.20 -12.48
N ASP A 135 -21.53 -8.45 -12.96
CA ASP A 135 -20.32 -9.09 -13.51
C ASP A 135 -19.75 -8.29 -14.69
N ALA A 136 -20.61 -7.81 -15.60
CA ALA A 136 -20.18 -6.99 -16.73
C ALA A 136 -19.60 -5.62 -16.32
N LEU A 137 -19.95 -5.12 -15.12
CA LEU A 137 -19.40 -3.91 -14.52
C LEU A 137 -18.21 -4.21 -13.59
N GLY A 138 -17.85 -5.48 -13.39
CA GLY A 138 -16.81 -5.90 -12.44
C GLY A 138 -17.21 -5.65 -10.98
N LEU A 139 -18.50 -5.61 -10.68
CA LEU A 139 -19.04 -5.42 -9.34
C LEU A 139 -19.40 -6.78 -8.75
N GLU A 140 -18.76 -7.17 -7.65
CA GLU A 140 -19.12 -8.39 -6.93
C GLU A 140 -20.08 -8.08 -5.78
N LEU A 141 -21.10 -8.93 -5.61
CA LEU A 141 -21.95 -8.90 -4.43
C LEU A 141 -21.22 -9.60 -3.28
N SER A 142 -20.48 -8.84 -2.49
CA SER A 142 -19.90 -9.37 -1.25
C SER A 142 -21.03 -9.79 -0.30
N SER A 143 -20.96 -11.03 0.19
CA SER A 143 -21.82 -11.48 1.27
C SER A 143 -21.34 -10.83 2.58
N PRO A 144 -22.23 -10.45 3.52
CA PRO A 144 -21.80 -9.98 4.85
C PRO A 144 -21.01 -11.03 5.66
N ASP A 145 -20.98 -12.29 5.19
CA ASP A 145 -20.20 -13.39 5.76
C ASP A 145 -18.89 -13.69 5.00
N ASP A 146 -18.58 -12.95 3.93
CA ASP A 146 -17.30 -13.14 3.24
C ASP A 146 -16.15 -12.71 4.16
N PRO A 147 -15.13 -13.56 4.35
CA PRO A 147 -13.96 -13.16 5.11
C PRO A 147 -13.34 -11.93 4.43
N PRO A 148 -12.80 -10.96 5.20
CA PRO A 148 -12.02 -9.89 4.59
C PRO A 148 -10.95 -10.52 3.68
N PRO A 149 -10.66 -9.92 2.52
CA PRO A 149 -9.58 -10.40 1.68
C PRO A 149 -8.34 -10.56 2.56
N ALA A 150 -7.71 -11.72 2.50
CA ALA A 150 -6.57 -12.01 3.37
C ALA A 150 -5.55 -10.89 3.17
N ALA A 151 -5.29 -10.12 4.23
CA ALA A 151 -4.20 -9.15 4.24
C ALA A 151 -2.97 -9.90 3.75
N ALA A 152 -2.42 -9.48 2.60
CA ALA A 152 -1.19 -10.01 2.08
C ALA A 152 -0.15 -9.85 3.21
N ARG A 153 0.29 -10.99 3.73
CA ARG A 153 1.25 -11.09 4.83
C ARG A 153 2.65 -11.11 4.26
#